data_AF-A0A1I4HJT9-F1
#
_entry.id   AF-A0A1I4HJT9-F1
#
_cell.length_a   1.000
_cell.length_b   1.000
_cell.length_c   1.000
_cell.angle_alpha   90.00
_cell.angle_beta   90.00
_cell.angle_gamma   90.00
#
_symmetry.space_group_name_H-M   'P 1'
#
loop_
_entity.id
_entity.type
_entity.pdbx_description
1 polymer ?
#
loop_
_entity_poly.entity_id
_entity_poly.type
_entity_poly.pdbx_seq_one_letter_code
_entity_poly.pdbx_strand_id
1 'polypeptide(L)' 'MELIDEKIAGNPEEIKSEHEQEFDYITLRCNELINRYPEQKSLFEHYMEKQREEYEVLENSVVCLTMVIKEKHLE' A
#
# COMPACT_ATOMS: atom_id res chain seq x y z
N MET A 1 -17.30 9.47 24.12
CA MET A 1 -16.02 8.85 23.77
C MET A 1 -14.93 9.92 23.79
N GLU A 2 -13.73 9.55 24.19
CA GLU A 2 -12.55 10.41 24.32
C GLU A 2 -11.34 9.63 23.80
N LEU A 3 -10.54 10.26 22.93
CA LEU A 3 -9.26 9.70 22.47
C LEU A 3 -8.24 9.83 23.60
N ILE A 4 -7.64 8.72 24.00
CA ILE A 4 -6.68 8.64 25.10
C ILE A 4 -5.24 8.59 24.57
N ASP A 5 -5.03 7.86 23.49
CA ASP A 5 -3.72 7.68 22.88
C ASP A 5 -3.86 7.37 21.39
N GLU A 6 -2.86 7.74 20.61
CA GLU A 6 -2.75 7.35 19.21
C GLU A 6 -1.29 7.07 18.83
N LYS A 7 -1.10 6.10 17.95
CA LYS A 7 0.21 5.75 17.41
C LYS A 7 0.14 5.53 15.91
N ILE A 8 0.92 6.30 15.16
CA ILE A 8 1.13 6.10 13.73
C ILE A 8 1.87 4.77 13.52
N ALA A 9 1.38 3.98 12.58
CA ALA A 9 1.92 2.68 12.24
C ALA A 9 3.10 2.82 11.27
N GLY A 10 4.20 2.14 11.60
CA GLY A 10 5.39 2.04 10.76
C GLY A 10 6.19 3.34 10.62
N ASN A 11 7.34 3.21 9.99
CA ASN A 11 8.19 4.31 9.59
C ASN A 11 7.93 4.62 8.10
N PRO A 12 7.60 5.87 7.70
CA PRO A 12 7.32 6.21 6.31
C PRO A 12 8.44 5.84 5.34
N GLU A 13 9.71 6.00 5.73
CA GLU A 13 10.84 5.66 4.87
C GLU A 13 11.00 4.14 4.70
N GLU A 14 10.73 3.36 5.75
CA GLU A 14 10.78 1.89 5.69
C GLU A 14 9.64 1.35 4.82
N ILE A 15 8.41 1.85 5.02
CA ILE A 15 7.23 1.48 4.23
C ILE A 15 7.46 1.73 2.75
N LYS A 16 7.98 2.92 2.41
CA LYS A 16 8.29 3.26 1.02
C LYS A 16 9.33 2.33 0.41
N SER A 17 10.40 2.03 1.14
CA SER A 17 11.43 1.10 0.67
C SER A 17 10.87 -0.31 0.44
N GLU A 18 9.93 -0.76 1.28
CA GLU A 18 9.25 -2.05 1.11
C GLU A 18 8.39 -2.05 -0.15
N HIS A 19 7.57 -1.02 -0.37
CA HIS A 19 6.73 -0.89 -1.57
C HIS A 19 7.55 -0.84 -2.86
N GLU A 20 8.67 -0.12 -2.90
CA GLU A 20 9.56 -0.08 -4.06
C GLU A 20 10.10 -1.49 -4.39
N GLN A 21 10.54 -2.23 -3.38
CA GLN A 21 11.03 -3.60 -3.56
C GLN A 21 9.91 -4.56 -4.01
N GLU A 22 8.72 -4.45 -3.44
CA GLU A 22 7.54 -5.23 -3.86
C GLU A 22 7.16 -4.94 -5.32
N PHE A 23 7.17 -3.67 -5.71
CA PHE A 23 6.85 -3.25 -7.07
C PHE A 23 7.85 -3.78 -8.10
N ASP A 24 9.13 -3.84 -7.75
CA ASP A 24 10.16 -4.46 -8.59
C ASP A 24 9.87 -5.95 -8.83
N TYR A 25 9.48 -6.68 -7.78
CA TYR A 25 9.09 -8.09 -7.92
C TYR A 25 7.84 -8.26 -8.78
N ILE A 26 6.83 -7.41 -8.59
CA ILE A 26 5.61 -7.41 -9.40
C ILE A 26 5.94 -7.18 -10.87
N THR A 27 6.79 -6.20 -11.15
CA THR A 27 7.23 -5.87 -12.51
C THR A 27 7.98 -7.04 -13.16
N LEU A 28 8.91 -7.66 -12.42
CA LEU A 28 9.62 -8.85 -12.90
C LEU A 28 8.64 -9.97 -13.29
N ARG A 29 7.70 -10.30 -12.40
CA ARG A 29 6.73 -11.37 -12.62
C ARG A 29 5.74 -11.06 -13.74
N CYS A 30 5.30 -9.82 -13.87
CA CYS A 30 4.44 -9.40 -14.97
C CYS A 30 5.15 -9.56 -16.32
N ASN A 31 6.43 -9.18 -16.40
CA ASN A 31 7.21 -9.36 -17.63
C ASN A 31 7.41 -10.84 -17.98
N GLU A 32 7.66 -11.71 -17.00
CA GLU A 32 7.70 -13.16 -17.22
C GLU A 32 6.38 -13.70 -17.76
N LEU A 33 5.25 -13.22 -17.23
CA LEU A 33 3.91 -13.62 -17.67
C LEU A 33 3.57 -13.10 -19.07
N ILE A 34 3.95 -11.86 -19.40
CA ILE A 34 3.80 -11.28 -20.75
C ILE A 34 4.56 -12.13 -21.78
N ASN A 35 5.79 -12.56 -21.45
CA ASN A 35 6.58 -13.41 -22.34
C ASN A 35 5.94 -14.79 -22.54
N ARG A 36 5.25 -15.32 -21.52
CA ARG A 36 4.60 -16.64 -21.57
C ARG A 36 3.20 -16.61 -22.20
N TYR A 37 2.47 -15.52 -22.01
CA TYR A 37 1.08 -15.33 -22.40
C TYR A 37 0.89 -13.96 -23.09
N PRO A 38 1.47 -13.77 -24.29
CA PRO A 38 1.46 -12.47 -24.97
C PRO A 38 0.06 -11.97 -25.31
N GLU A 39 -0.93 -12.86 -25.45
CA GLU A 39 -2.33 -12.51 -25.67
C GLU A 39 -2.98 -11.80 -24.47
N GLN A 40 -2.41 -11.99 -23.27
CA GLN A 40 -2.86 -11.33 -22.03
C GLN A 40 -1.99 -10.12 -21.66
N LYS A 41 -1.11 -9.67 -22.56
CA LYS A 41 -0.16 -8.58 -22.28
C LYS A 41 -0.81 -7.34 -21.65
N SER A 42 -1.96 -6.92 -22.20
CA SER A 42 -2.68 -5.74 -21.70
C SER A 42 -3.15 -5.89 -20.26
N LEU A 43 -3.48 -7.10 -19.80
CA LEU A 43 -3.86 -7.38 -18.42
C LEU A 43 -2.70 -7.10 -17.47
N PHE A 44 -1.51 -7.61 -17.79
CA PHE A 44 -0.32 -7.46 -16.94
C PHE A 44 0.22 -6.02 -16.95
N GLU A 45 0.22 -5.36 -18.12
CA GLU A 45 0.57 -3.93 -18.21
C GLU A 45 -0.38 -3.06 -17.39
N HIS A 46 -1.69 -3.32 -17.47
CA HIS A 46 -2.67 -2.59 -16.67
C HIS A 46 -2.52 -2.86 -15.18
N TYR A 47 -2.21 -4.10 -14.78
CA TYR A 47 -1.95 -4.45 -13.39
C TYR A 47 -0.75 -3.67 -12.81
N MET A 48 0.37 -3.59 -13.55
CA MET A 48 1.54 -2.81 -13.12
C MET A 48 1.22 -1.32 -12.97
N GLU A 49 0.43 -0.75 -13.89
CA GLU A 49 0.02 0.65 -13.80
C GLU A 49 -0.85 0.88 -12.54
N LYS A 50 -1.84 0.02 -12.31
CA LYS A 50 -2.71 0.12 -11.14
C LYS A 50 -1.94 -0.03 -9.84
N GLN A 51 -0.98 -0.96 -9.79
CA GLN A 51 -0.17 -1.15 -8.60
C GLN A 51 0.68 0.09 -8.27
N ARG A 52 1.20 0.78 -9.30
CA ARG A 52 1.94 2.04 -9.11
C ARG A 52 1.04 3.14 -8.56
N GLU A 53 -0.17 3.28 -9.11
CA GLU A 53 -1.16 4.25 -8.62
C GLU A 53 -1.53 3.96 -7.15
N GLU A 54 -1.72 2.70 -6.78
CA GLU A 54 -2.06 2.30 -5.41
C GLU A 54 -0.94 2.61 -4.42
N TYR A 55 0.32 2.29 -4.76
CA TYR A 55 1.45 2.60 -3.88
C TYR A 55 1.66 4.10 -3.69
N GLU A 56 1.48 4.91 -4.74
CA GLU A 56 1.53 6.38 -4.63
C GLU A 56 0.50 6.91 -3.62
N VAL A 57 -0.71 6.34 -3.61
CA VAL A 57 -1.76 6.68 -2.64
C VAL A 57 -1.37 6.23 -1.23
N LEU A 58 -0.87 5.00 -1.08
CA LEU A 58 -0.48 4.45 0.22
C LEU A 58 0.69 5.21 0.86
N GLU A 59 1.65 5.66 0.07
CA GLU A 59 2.84 6.38 0.56
C GLU A 59 2.53 7.83 0.90
N ASN A 60 1.73 8.50 0.07
CA ASN A 60 1.63 9.96 0.13
C ASN A 60 0.26 10.47 0.62
N SER A 61 -0.78 9.63 0.62
CA SER A 61 -2.15 10.06 0.89
C SER A 61 -2.84 9.31 2.05
N VAL A 62 -2.25 8.22 2.54
CA VAL A 62 -2.83 7.40 3.61
C VAL A 62 -1.86 7.30 4.77
N VAL A 63 -2.38 7.45 6.00
CA VAL A 63 -1.64 7.13 7.22
C VAL A 63 -2.43 6.11 8.03
N CYS A 64 -1.73 5.07 8.49
CA CYS A 64 -2.31 4.07 9.38
C CYS A 64 -2.02 4.47 10.82
N LEU A 65 -3.02 4.40 11.71
CA LEU A 65 -2.83 4.62 13.13
C LEU A 65 -3.64 3.66 13.99
N THR A 66 -3.12 3.39 15.19
CA THR A 66 -3.83 2.69 16.26
C THR A 66 -4.29 3.70 17.29
N MET A 67 -5.57 3.64 17.68
CA MET A 67 -6.17 4.58 18.64
C MET A 67 -6.69 3.84 19.88
N VAL A 68 -6.49 4.44 21.06
CA VAL A 68 -7.12 4.01 22.31
C VAL A 68 -8.24 4.98 22.64
N ILE A 69 -9.48 4.49 22.70
CA ILE A 69 -10.66 5.31 22.93
C ILE A 69 -11.34 4.87 24.23
N LYS A 70 -11.66 5.83 25.09
CA LYS A 70 -12.42 5.62 26.33
C LYS A 70 -13.85 6.12 26.17
N GLU A 71 -14.81 5.44 26.78
CA GLU A 71 -16.18 5.96 26.86
C GLU A 71 -16.23 7.22 27.76
N LYS A 72 -16.95 8.26 27.32
CA LYS A 72 -17.17 9.42 28.19
C LYS A 72 -18.36 9.10 29.08
N HIS A 73 -18.14 8.91 30.37
CA HIS A 73 -19.23 9.00 31.33
C HIS A 73 -19.66 10.46 31.43
N LEU A 74 -20.92 10.75 31.09
CA LEU A 74 -21.58 12.01 31.40
C LEU A 74 -22.09 11.89 32.84
N GLU A 75 -21.54 12.68 33.75
CA GLU A 75 -22.14 12.95 35.07
C GLU A 75 -23.27 13.97 34.93
#